data_AF-A0A485J6Z7-F1
#
_entry.id   AF-A0A485J6Z7-F1
#
_cell.length_a   1.000
_cell.length_b   1.000
_cell.length_c   1.000
_cell.angle_alpha   90.00
_cell.angle_beta   90.00
_cell.angle_gamma   90.00
#
_symmetry.space_group_name_H-M   'P 1'
#
loop_
_entity.id
_entity.type
_entity.pdbx_description
1 polymer ?
#
loop_
_entity_poly.entity_id
_entity_poly.type
_entity_poly.pdbx_seq_one_letter_code
_entity_poly.pdbx_strand_id
1 'polypeptide(L)'
;MLLADRLIFADIKYNTQFSLNYQLKESFTNPVTNDTIFIHYIGPTKPWHDWAWDYPVSQAFMEAKNASPWKSTALLKPNNSNQLRYSAKHMLKKHRYLKGFSNYLFYFIEKIKN
;
A
#
# COMPACT_ATOMS: atom_id res chain seq x y z
N MET A 1 -7.90 -6.31 30.02
CA MET A 1 -7.85 -5.31 28.93
C MET A 1 -8.24 -3.96 29.54
N LEU A 2 -7.43 -2.91 29.41
CA LEU A 2 -7.55 -1.66 30.20
C LEU A 2 -8.87 -0.89 29.94
N LEU A 3 -9.40 -0.97 28.73
CA LEU A 3 -10.59 -0.23 28.27
C LEU A 3 -11.78 -1.15 27.94
N ALA A 4 -11.76 -2.40 28.40
CA ALA A 4 -12.95 -3.25 28.30
C ALA A 4 -14.16 -2.53 28.94
N ASP A 5 -15.31 -2.59 28.26
CA ASP A 5 -16.59 -2.00 28.69
C ASP A 5 -16.64 -0.47 28.79
N ARG A 6 -15.59 0.23 28.35
CA ARG A 6 -15.54 1.71 28.24
C ARG A 6 -15.30 2.15 26.80
N LEU A 7 -16.17 1.68 25.89
CA LEU A 7 -16.03 1.88 24.45
C LEU A 7 -17.30 2.48 23.85
N ILE A 8 -17.12 3.43 22.94
CA ILE A 8 -18.14 3.86 21.99
C ILE A 8 -17.69 3.35 20.62
N PHE A 9 -18.51 2.51 20.00
CA PHE A 9 -18.19 1.94 18.70
C PHE A 9 -18.57 2.93 17.59
N ALA A 10 -17.57 3.39 16.84
CA ALA A 10 -17.79 4.13 15.62
C ALA A 10 -18.10 3.19 14.45
N ASP A 11 -18.86 3.69 13.48
CA ASP A 11 -19.11 2.99 12.22
C ASP A 11 -17.79 2.70 11.48
N ILE A 12 -17.70 1.55 10.81
CA ILE A 12 -16.51 1.11 10.07
C ILE A 12 -16.10 2.09 8.97
N LYS A 13 -17.02 2.90 8.44
CA LYS A 13 -16.72 3.93 7.44
C LYS A 13 -15.72 4.99 7.93
N TYR A 14 -15.57 5.15 9.25
CA TYR A 14 -14.59 6.04 9.88
C TYR A 14 -13.22 5.37 10.13
N ASN A 15 -13.06 4.09 9.78
CA ASN A 15 -11.78 3.38 9.81
C ASN A 15 -11.80 2.18 8.85
N THR A 16 -12.05 2.45 7.57
CA THR A 16 -12.10 1.41 6.54
C THR A 16 -10.69 0.99 6.19
N GLN A 17 -10.26 -0.13 6.78
CA GLN A 17 -8.90 -0.63 6.63
C GLN A 17 -8.73 -1.35 5.29
N PHE A 18 -7.67 -1.00 4.57
CA PHE A 18 -7.30 -1.69 3.34
C PHE A 18 -5.79 -1.93 3.25
N SER A 19 -5.40 -3.16 2.90
CA SER A 19 -4.01 -3.49 2.59
C SER A 19 -3.83 -3.58 1.09
N LEU A 20 -2.94 -2.76 0.52
CA LEU A 20 -2.61 -2.82 -0.90
C LEU A 20 -2.05 -4.19 -1.32
N ASN A 21 -1.50 -4.97 -0.38
CA ASN A 21 -1.06 -6.33 -0.65
C ASN A 21 -2.20 -7.30 -0.99
N TYR A 22 -3.47 -6.95 -0.73
CA TYR A 22 -4.60 -7.76 -1.19
C TYR A 22 -4.67 -7.84 -2.71
N GLN A 23 -4.12 -6.84 -3.42
CA GLN A 23 -3.96 -6.86 -4.89
C GLN A 23 -3.06 -7.99 -5.41
N LEU A 24 -2.26 -8.62 -4.53
CA LEU A 24 -1.43 -9.77 -4.88
C LEU A 24 -2.19 -11.09 -4.81
N LYS A 25 -3.36 -11.12 -4.14
CA LYS A 25 -4.21 -12.32 -4.09
C LYS A 25 -4.89 -12.54 -5.44
N GLU A 26 -5.38 -13.75 -5.67
CA GLU A 26 -6.19 -14.07 -6.84
C GLU A 26 -7.55 -13.36 -6.76
N SER A 27 -8.15 -13.34 -5.57
CA SER A 27 -9.39 -12.64 -5.29
C SER A 27 -9.33 -11.91 -3.94
N PHE A 28 -10.04 -10.78 -3.86
CA PHE A 28 -10.29 -10.03 -2.63
C PHE A 28 -11.52 -9.12 -2.81
N THR A 29 -12.19 -8.80 -1.71
CA THR A 29 -13.24 -7.79 -1.69
C THR A 29 -12.62 -6.45 -1.28
N ASN A 30 -12.85 -5.40 -2.07
CA ASN A 30 -12.48 -4.05 -1.68
C ASN A 30 -13.55 -3.48 -0.72
N PRO A 31 -13.22 -3.20 0.55
CA PRO A 31 -14.17 -2.64 1.51
C PRO A 31 -14.39 -1.13 1.31
N VAL A 32 -13.57 -0.46 0.50
CA VAL A 32 -13.70 0.97 0.21
C VAL A 32 -14.83 1.18 -0.78
N THR A 33 -15.83 1.95 -0.35
CA THR A 33 -17.06 2.30 -1.10
C THR A 33 -17.27 3.81 -1.10
N ASN A 34 -18.31 4.30 -1.80
CA ASN A 34 -18.68 5.72 -1.79
C ASN A 34 -19.12 6.23 -0.41
N ASP A 35 -19.52 5.35 0.51
CA ASP A 35 -19.90 5.71 1.88
C ASP A 35 -18.69 5.79 2.83
N THR A 36 -17.49 5.42 2.35
CA THR A 36 -16.27 5.44 3.14
C THR A 36 -15.84 6.88 3.44
N ILE A 37 -15.67 7.20 4.72
CA ILE A 37 -15.23 8.53 5.18
C ILE A 37 -13.72 8.57 5.40
N PHE A 38 -13.14 7.50 5.94
CA PHE A 38 -11.71 7.42 6.23
C PHE A 38 -11.12 6.08 5.80
N ILE A 39 -10.22 6.13 4.81
CA ILE A 39 -9.46 4.97 4.34
C ILE A 39 -8.17 4.86 5.15
N HIS A 40 -8.01 3.74 5.85
CA HIS A 40 -6.79 3.43 6.58
C HIS A 40 -5.96 2.41 5.79
N TYR A 41 -4.94 2.90 5.07
CA TYR A 41 -4.00 2.03 4.35
C TYR A 41 -3.09 1.27 5.31
N ILE A 42 -3.49 0.04 5.68
CA ILE A 42 -2.74 -0.85 6.57
C ILE A 42 -1.68 -1.66 5.82
N GLY A 43 -0.77 -2.30 6.56
CA GLY A 43 0.25 -3.17 5.97
C GLY A 43 1.45 -2.44 5.36
N PRO A 44 2.39 -3.18 4.73
CA PRO A 44 3.70 -2.66 4.36
C PRO A 44 3.71 -1.90 3.02
N THR A 45 2.76 -2.15 2.12
CA THR A 45 2.63 -1.39 0.86
C THR A 45 1.67 -0.23 1.07
N LYS A 46 2.11 0.98 0.73
CA LYS A 46 1.38 2.25 0.89
C LYS A 46 1.14 2.90 -0.47
N PRO A 47 0.10 3.75 -0.62
CA PRO A 47 -0.22 4.37 -1.90
C PRO A 47 0.86 5.37 -2.39
N TRP A 48 1.70 5.87 -1.49
CA TRP A 48 2.86 6.71 -1.83
C TRP A 48 4.09 5.93 -2.31
N HIS A 49 4.04 4.59 -2.41
CA HIS A 49 5.10 3.81 -3.02
C HIS A 49 4.98 3.78 -4.55
N ASP A 50 6.11 3.88 -5.26
CA ASP A 50 6.14 3.96 -6.73
C ASP A 50 5.61 2.70 -7.44
N TRP A 51 5.48 1.58 -6.72
CA TRP A 51 4.93 0.32 -7.22
C TRP A 51 3.43 0.15 -6.97
N ALA A 52 2.76 1.09 -6.28
CA ALA A 52 1.38 0.93 -5.81
C ALA A 52 0.43 2.12 -6.08
N TRP A 53 0.91 3.22 -6.63
CA TRP A 53 0.11 4.43 -6.86
C TRP A 53 -1.03 4.26 -7.88
N ASP A 54 -0.89 3.34 -8.82
CA ASP A 54 -1.78 3.10 -9.97
C ASP A 54 -2.91 2.09 -9.68
N TYR A 55 -3.09 1.67 -8.43
CA TYR A 55 -4.27 0.89 -8.05
C TYR A 55 -5.50 1.78 -7.90
N PRO A 56 -6.72 1.28 -8.19
CA PRO A 56 -7.96 2.07 -8.02
C PRO A 56 -8.12 2.64 -6.61
N VAL A 57 -7.89 1.81 -5.59
CA VAL A 57 -7.96 2.23 -4.17
C VAL A 57 -6.87 3.23 -3.77
N SER A 58 -5.79 3.37 -4.55
CA SER A 58 -4.75 4.37 -4.33
C SER A 58 -5.15 5.75 -4.88
N GLN A 59 -6.15 5.85 -5.76
CA GLN A 59 -6.49 7.12 -6.41
C GLN A 59 -6.97 8.18 -5.42
N ALA A 60 -7.76 7.79 -4.40
CA ALA A 60 -8.16 8.71 -3.33
C ALA A 60 -6.95 9.37 -2.63
N PHE A 61 -5.88 8.60 -2.38
CA PHE A 61 -4.63 9.16 -1.86
C PHE A 61 -3.92 10.06 -2.88
N MET A 62 -3.89 9.66 -4.15
CA MET A 62 -3.22 10.44 -5.19
C MET A 62 -3.91 11.79 -5.44
N GLU A 63 -5.24 11.83 -5.42
CA GLU A 63 -6.05 13.05 -5.48
C GLU A 63 -5.72 13.98 -4.30
N ALA A 64 -5.73 13.44 -3.08
CA ALA A 64 -5.36 14.19 -1.88
C ALA A 64 -3.91 14.70 -1.95
N LYS A 65 -2.96 13.88 -2.40
CA LYS A 65 -1.57 14.27 -2.62
C LYS A 65 -1.46 15.41 -3.62
N ASN A 66 -2.17 15.33 -4.75
CA ASN A 66 -2.15 16.35 -5.80
C ASN A 66 -2.76 17.69 -5.36
N ALA A 67 -3.73 17.66 -4.43
CA ALA A 67 -4.31 18.84 -3.79
C ALA A 67 -3.47 19.38 -2.61
N SER A 68 -2.41 18.67 -2.19
CA SER A 68 -1.58 19.03 -1.05
C SER A 68 -0.29 19.76 -1.44
N PRO A 69 0.43 20.38 -0.48
CA PRO A 69 1.78 20.90 -0.70
C PRO A 69 2.79 19.84 -1.19
N TRP A 70 2.53 18.55 -0.96
CA TRP A 70 3.39 17.45 -1.40
C TRP A 70 3.11 16.98 -2.84
N LYS A 71 2.33 17.72 -3.63
CA LYS A 71 2.02 17.36 -5.03
C LYS A 71 3.27 17.06 -5.86
N SER A 72 4.35 17.82 -5.66
CA SER A 72 5.61 17.68 -6.40
C SER A 72 6.59 16.69 -5.77
N THR A 73 6.30 16.16 -4.57
CA THR A 73 7.15 15.14 -3.94
C THR A 73 7.07 13.82 -4.72
N ALA A 74 8.22 13.25 -5.06
CA ALA A 74 8.28 11.97 -5.77
C ALA A 74 7.71 10.82 -4.91
N LEU A 75 7.16 9.81 -5.58
CA LEU A 75 6.75 8.58 -4.90
C LEU A 75 7.97 7.83 -4.36
N LEU A 76 7.79 7.15 -3.23
CA LEU A 76 8.85 6.47 -2.53
C LEU A 76 9.25 5.19 -3.27
N LYS A 77 10.52 5.14 -3.68
CA LYS A 77 11.19 3.95 -4.19
C LYS A 77 11.49 2.97 -3.04
N PRO A 78 11.61 1.66 -3.31
CA PRO A 78 11.92 0.70 -2.26
C PRO A 78 13.29 1.01 -1.63
N ASN A 79 13.32 1.15 -0.31
CA ASN A 79 14.51 1.58 0.44
C ASN A 79 15.00 0.55 1.48
N ASN A 80 14.37 -0.62 1.53
CA ASN A 80 14.77 -1.73 2.39
C ASN A 80 14.31 -3.07 1.81
N SER A 81 14.83 -4.16 2.36
CA SER A 81 14.60 -5.53 1.89
C SER A 81 13.11 -5.90 1.83
N ASN A 82 12.32 -5.52 2.84
CA ASN A 82 10.89 -5.77 2.83
C ASN A 82 10.17 -5.02 1.70
N GLN A 83 10.52 -3.75 1.48
CA GLN A 83 9.97 -2.96 0.38
C GLN A 83 10.41 -3.48 -0.99
N LEU A 84 11.68 -3.87 -1.15
CA LEU A 84 12.18 -4.50 -2.38
C LEU A 84 11.38 -5.76 -2.73
N ARG A 85 11.14 -6.63 -1.74
CA ARG A 85 10.33 -7.85 -1.91
C ARG A 85 8.91 -7.55 -2.35
N TYR A 86 8.22 -6.61 -1.70
CA TYR A 86 6.84 -6.28 -2.07
C TYR A 86 6.76 -5.55 -3.41
N SER A 87 7.69 -4.62 -3.67
CA SER A 87 7.80 -3.94 -4.96
C SER A 87 7.98 -4.95 -6.10
N ALA A 88 8.87 -5.94 -5.94
CA ALA A 88 9.04 -7.01 -6.91
C ALA A 88 7.74 -7.77 -7.18
N LYS A 89 7.03 -8.22 -6.14
CA LYS A 89 5.75 -8.93 -6.26
C LYS A 89 4.69 -8.12 -7.03
N HIS A 90 4.54 -6.84 -6.70
CA HIS A 90 3.58 -5.96 -7.37
C HIS A 90 3.95 -5.69 -8.83
N MET A 91 5.24 -5.46 -9.12
CA MET A 91 5.70 -5.28 -10.50
C MET A 91 5.46 -6.53 -11.34
N LEU A 92 5.74 -7.72 -10.82
CA LEU A 92 5.46 -8.99 -11.51
C LEU A 92 3.96 -9.21 -11.74
N LYS A 93 3.11 -8.95 -10.74
CA LYS A 93 1.63 -9.02 -10.88
C LYS A 93 1.11 -8.07 -11.95
N LYS A 94 1.78 -6.94 -12.17
CA LYS A 94 1.50 -5.95 -13.23
C LYS A 94 2.25 -6.22 -14.54
N HIS A 95 2.86 -7.40 -14.70
CA HIS A 95 3.64 -7.80 -15.88
C HIS A 95 4.85 -6.89 -16.20
N ARG A 96 5.33 -6.10 -15.23
CA ARG A 96 6.54 -5.26 -15.33
C ARG A 96 7.78 -6.09 -14.96
N TYR A 97 8.06 -7.11 -15.75
CA TYR A 97 9.03 -8.16 -15.42
C TYR A 97 10.45 -7.66 -15.15
N LEU A 98 10.98 -6.74 -15.96
CA LEU A 98 12.33 -6.19 -15.77
C LEU A 98 12.50 -5.58 -14.37
N LYS A 99 11.55 -4.72 -13.95
CA LYS A 99 11.55 -4.10 -12.62
C LYS A 99 11.29 -5.13 -11.51
N GLY A 100 10.41 -6.10 -11.78
CA GLY A 100 10.11 -7.18 -10.84
C GLY A 100 11.34 -8.02 -10.50
N PHE A 101 12.05 -8.50 -11.54
CA PHE A 101 13.27 -9.29 -11.37
C PHE A 101 14.43 -8.47 -10.80
N SER A 102 14.62 -7.21 -11.23
CA SER A 102 15.66 -6.34 -10.65
C SER A 102 15.45 -6.12 -9.15
N ASN A 103 14.20 -5.87 -8.73
CA ASN A 103 13.89 -5.64 -7.31
C ASN A 103 14.06 -6.91 -6.48
N TYR A 104 13.79 -8.10 -7.04
CA TYR A 104 14.11 -9.35 -6.36
C TYR A 104 15.61 -9.60 -6.23
N LEU A 105 16.40 -9.30 -7.26
CA LEU A 105 17.86 -9.38 -7.19
C LEU A 105 18.38 -8.49 -6.05
N PHE A 106 17.96 -7.23 -5.99
CA PHE A 106 18.36 -6.33 -4.91
C PHE A 106 17.88 -6.80 -3.53
N TYR A 107 16.66 -7.36 -3.45
CA TYR A 107 16.16 -7.97 -2.21
C TYR A 107 17.09 -9.08 -1.69
N PHE A 108 17.52 -10.00 -2.56
CA PHE A 108 18.43 -11.07 -2.15
C PHE A 108 19.82 -10.53 -1.78
N ILE A 109 20.34 -9.53 -2.50
CA ILE A 109 21.60 -8.87 -2.16
C ILE A 109 21.52 -8.25 -0.75
N GLU A 110 20.45 -7.50 -0.43
CA GLU A 110 20.29 -6.91 0.91
C GLU A 110 20.12 -7.96 2.01
N LYS A 111 19.47 -9.08 1.70
CA LYS A 111 19.28 -10.17 2.66
C LYS A 111 20.58 -10.95 2.96
N ILE A 112 21.56 -10.91 2.06
CA ILE A 112 22.87 -11.55 2.29
C ILE A 112 23.81 -10.61 3.07
N LYS A 113 23.65 -9.29 2.90
CA LYS A 113 24.48 -8.28 3.56
C LYS A 113 24.15 -8.08 5.05
N ASN A 114 22.93 -8.40 5.46
CA ASN A 114 22.44 -8.32 6.84
C ASN A 114 22.26 -9.73 7.40
#